data_AF-D5BJF3-F1
#
_entry.id   AF-D5BJF3-F1
#
_cell.length_a   1.000
_cell.length_b   1.000
_cell.length_c   1.000
_cell.angle_alpha   90.00
_cell.angle_beta   90.00
_cell.angle_gamma   90.00
#
_symmetry.space_group_name_H-M   'P 1'
#
loop_
_entity.id
_entity.type
_entity.pdbx_description
1 polymer ?
#
loop_
_entity_poly.entity_id
_entity_poly.type
_entity_poly.pdbx_seq_one_letter_code
_entity_poly.pdbx_strand_id
1 'polypeptide(L)'
;MIMKTKKFLMPVMAIAMAVGLAFSTKADVQSNGWVERDGASYQLQTDPCNSSNQAQCEVIFTDDPGTVHQVYMDEALSIPKPGGSGGLPYEIED
;
A
#
# COMPACT_ATOMS: atom_id res chain seq x y z
N MET A 1 -53.17 -43.28 -21.01
CA MET A 1 -51.91 -43.19 -21.79
C MET A 1 -51.95 -41.88 -22.58
N ILE A 2 -50.79 -41.21 -22.73
CA ILE A 2 -50.59 -39.77 -23.09
C ILE A 2 -50.72 -38.90 -21.80
N MET A 3 -49.74 -38.09 -21.36
CA MET A 3 -48.93 -37.12 -22.11
C MET A 3 -47.56 -36.81 -21.45
N LYS A 4 -46.60 -36.42 -22.32
CA LYS A 4 -45.28 -35.80 -22.10
C LYS A 4 -45.29 -34.65 -21.08
N THR A 5 -44.17 -34.42 -20.36
CA THR A 5 -43.51 -33.10 -20.26
C THR A 5 -42.21 -33.11 -19.42
N LYS A 6 -41.14 -32.59 -20.06
CA LYS A 6 -40.16 -31.60 -19.53
C LYS A 6 -39.17 -32.10 -18.44
N LYS A 7 -37.89 -32.29 -18.80
CA LYS A 7 -36.84 -31.24 -18.74
C LYS A 7 -36.82 -30.54 -17.37
N PHE A 8 -36.01 -30.98 -16.41
CA PHE A 8 -35.36 -30.10 -15.41
C PHE A 8 -34.47 -30.86 -14.40
N LEU A 9 -33.45 -31.58 -14.86
CA LEU A 9 -32.39 -32.07 -13.96
C LEU A 9 -31.04 -31.67 -14.56
N MET A 10 -30.88 -30.35 -14.78
CA MET A 10 -29.59 -29.71 -15.00
C MET A 10 -28.95 -29.41 -13.63
N PRO A 11 -27.62 -29.42 -13.54
CA PRO A 11 -26.84 -29.81 -12.37
C PRO A 11 -26.74 -28.66 -11.37
N VAL A 12 -27.28 -28.83 -10.16
CA VAL A 12 -27.20 -27.81 -9.07
C VAL A 12 -26.12 -28.19 -8.05
N MET A 13 -25.03 -28.83 -8.48
CA MET A 13 -23.86 -29.16 -7.65
C MET A 13 -22.62 -28.32 -7.99
N ALA A 14 -22.81 -27.09 -8.46
CA ALA A 14 -21.69 -26.19 -8.80
C ALA A 14 -21.88 -24.76 -8.28
N ILE A 15 -22.66 -24.55 -7.20
CA ILE A 15 -22.89 -23.21 -6.63
C ILE A 15 -22.70 -23.26 -5.11
N ALA A 16 -21.53 -23.68 -4.64
CA ALA A 16 -21.16 -23.56 -3.23
C ALA A 16 -19.65 -23.51 -2.96
N MET A 17 -18.82 -23.24 -3.97
CA MET A 17 -17.35 -23.15 -3.82
C MET A 17 -16.76 -21.90 -4.50
N ALA A 18 -17.44 -20.75 -4.42
CA ALA A 18 -16.91 -19.51 -5.00
C ALA A 18 -17.07 -18.27 -4.11
N VAL A 19 -17.54 -18.44 -2.86
CA VAL A 19 -17.69 -17.33 -1.91
C VAL A 19 -16.75 -17.54 -0.73
N GLY A 20 -15.45 -17.57 -1.01
CA GLY A 20 -14.43 -17.77 0.03
C GLY A 20 -13.09 -17.09 -0.21
N LEU A 21 -12.92 -16.40 -1.36
CA LEU A 21 -11.62 -15.82 -1.75
C LEU A 21 -11.68 -14.32 -2.05
N ALA A 22 -12.75 -13.62 -1.66
CA ALA A 22 -12.87 -12.18 -1.92
C ALA A 22 -12.14 -11.30 -0.89
N PHE A 23 -11.55 -11.87 0.16
CA PHE A 23 -10.87 -11.12 1.22
C PHE A 23 -9.50 -11.70 1.55
N SER A 24 -8.65 -12.01 0.56
CA SER A 24 -7.29 -12.47 0.86
C SER A 24 -6.21 -11.89 -0.04
N THR A 25 -6.41 -10.66 -0.48
CA THR A 25 -5.30 -9.78 -0.89
C THR A 25 -5.63 -8.35 -0.46
N LYS A 26 -5.82 -8.13 0.84
CA LYS A 26 -5.19 -6.94 1.39
C LYS A 26 -3.70 -7.27 1.35
N ALA A 27 -3.09 -7.08 0.17
CA ALA A 27 -1.67 -6.80 0.14
C ALA A 27 -1.51 -5.74 1.21
N ASP A 28 -0.71 -6.02 2.23
CA ASP A 28 -0.31 -5.05 3.21
C ASP A 28 0.00 -3.78 2.42
N VAL A 29 -0.92 -2.82 2.41
CA VAL A 29 -0.68 -1.48 1.90
C VAL A 29 0.18 -0.89 3.00
N GLN A 30 1.42 -1.37 3.03
CA GLN A 30 2.46 -0.87 3.90
C GLN A 30 2.52 0.59 3.53
N SER A 31 2.07 1.45 4.45
CA SER A 31 1.98 2.87 4.18
C SER A 31 3.34 3.31 3.67
N ASN A 32 3.34 3.85 2.45
CA ASN A 32 4.52 4.29 1.73
C ASN A 32 5.40 5.25 2.55
N GLY A 33 4.79 5.85 3.56
CA GLY A 33 5.43 6.70 4.55
C GLY A 33 4.69 8.02 4.62
N TRP A 34 4.92 8.74 5.69
CA TRP A 34 4.37 10.07 5.92
C TRP A 34 5.52 11.05 6.08
N VAL A 35 5.37 12.27 5.57
CA VAL A 35 6.34 13.35 5.75
C VAL A 35 5.61 14.59 6.20
N GLU A 36 6.32 15.53 6.83
CA GLU A 36 5.79 16.86 7.07
C GLU A 36 6.05 17.74 5.83
N ARG A 37 4.99 18.30 5.23
CA ARG A 37 5.10 19.36 4.22
C ARG A 37 4.23 20.54 4.65
N ASP A 38 4.82 21.74 4.68
CA ASP A 38 4.12 22.98 5.04
C ASP A 38 3.32 22.91 6.36
N GLY A 39 3.81 22.13 7.34
CA GLY A 39 3.16 21.92 8.64
C GLY A 39 1.97 20.96 8.62
N ALA A 40 1.77 20.21 7.53
CA ALA A 40 0.77 19.16 7.39
C ALA A 40 1.42 17.80 7.14
N SER A 41 0.76 16.73 7.59
CA SER A 41 1.16 15.37 7.26
C SER A 41 0.80 15.06 5.79
N TYR A 42 1.78 14.60 5.05
CA TYR A 42 1.64 14.24 3.64
C TYR A 42 2.03 12.78 3.43
N GLN A 43 1.17 12.00 2.78
CA GLN A 43 1.42 10.59 2.51
C GLN A 43 2.17 10.42 1.19
N LEU A 44 3.33 9.76 1.24
CA LEU A 44 4.11 9.46 0.04
C LEU A 44 3.34 8.52 -0.90
N GLN A 45 3.41 8.76 -2.20
CA GLN A 45 2.81 7.86 -3.21
C GLN A 45 3.69 6.65 -3.51
N THR A 46 4.97 6.72 -3.16
CA THR A 46 5.95 5.65 -3.32
C THR A 46 6.68 5.39 -2.02
N ASP A 47 7.19 4.18 -1.81
CA ASP A 47 8.05 3.84 -0.68
C ASP A 47 9.54 3.87 -1.09
N PRO A 48 10.22 5.02 -0.97
CA PRO A 48 11.64 5.13 -1.31
C PRO A 48 12.55 4.46 -0.26
N CYS A 49 12.02 4.19 0.94
CA CYS A 49 12.78 3.73 2.10
C CYS A 49 13.01 2.21 2.09
N ASN A 50 13.75 1.74 1.09
CA ASN A 50 13.96 0.30 0.84
C ASN A 50 15.35 -0.22 1.26
N SER A 51 16.17 0.61 1.89
CA SER A 51 17.48 0.16 2.36
C SER A 51 17.35 -0.84 3.51
N SER A 52 18.27 -1.80 3.60
CA SER A 52 18.38 -2.70 4.75
C SER A 52 19.02 -2.02 5.99
N ASN A 53 19.41 -0.75 5.86
CA ASN A 53 20.00 0.00 6.96
C ASN A 53 18.93 0.43 7.98
N GLN A 54 19.33 0.46 9.25
CA GLN A 54 18.50 1.01 10.33
C GLN A 54 18.57 2.54 10.41
N ALA A 55 19.20 3.18 9.42
CA ALA A 55 19.24 4.63 9.33
C ALA A 55 17.83 5.18 9.09
N GLN A 56 17.58 6.37 9.64
CA GLN A 56 16.35 7.10 9.40
C GLN A 56 16.23 7.43 7.92
N CYS A 57 15.03 7.21 7.36
CA CYS A 57 14.78 7.50 5.97
C CYS A 57 14.45 8.98 5.77
N GLU A 58 15.16 9.60 4.85
CA GLU A 58 14.99 11.00 4.49
C GLU A 58 14.73 11.08 2.98
N VAL A 59 13.89 12.02 2.57
CA VAL A 59 13.56 12.26 1.17
C VAL A 59 13.72 13.73 0.83
N ILE A 60 14.03 14.02 -0.43
CA ILE A 60 13.98 15.35 -1.02
C ILE A 60 13.00 15.27 -2.18
N PHE A 61 12.10 16.24 -2.28
CA PHE A 61 11.21 16.29 -3.43
C PHE A 61 11.86 17.04 -4.59
N THR A 62 11.62 16.59 -5.82
CA THR A 62 12.17 17.24 -7.04
C THR A 62 11.65 18.67 -7.25
N ASP A 63 10.45 19.00 -6.73
CA ASP A 63 9.88 20.35 -6.76
C ASP A 63 10.46 21.27 -5.69
N ASP A 64 11.05 20.71 -4.62
CA ASP A 64 11.78 21.45 -3.58
C ASP A 64 13.09 20.75 -3.20
N PRO A 65 14.14 20.86 -4.03
CA PRO A 65 15.42 20.18 -3.79
C PRO A 65 16.19 20.75 -2.58
N GLY A 66 15.71 21.84 -1.97
CA GLY A 66 16.35 22.51 -0.84
C GLY A 66 15.95 21.95 0.53
N THR A 67 14.86 21.19 0.61
CA THR A 67 14.29 20.73 1.87
C THR A 67 14.36 19.22 1.99
N VAL A 68 14.98 18.76 3.10
CA VAL A 68 15.02 17.35 3.45
C VAL A 68 13.85 17.04 4.38
N HIS A 69 13.05 16.04 4.01
CA HIS A 69 11.90 15.60 4.78
C HIS A 69 12.19 14.23 5.41
N GLN A 70 12.01 14.14 6.72
CA GLN A 70 12.04 12.87 7.44
C GLN A 70 10.78 12.06 7.11
N VAL A 71 10.95 10.79 6.76
CA VAL A 71 9.82 9.87 6.54
C VAL A 71 9.44 9.19 7.85
N TYR A 72 8.14 9.05 8.09
CA TYR A 72 7.51 8.47 9.27
C TYR A 72 6.61 7.29 8.89
N MET A 73 6.39 6.39 9.84
CA MET A 73 5.51 5.24 9.66
C MET A 73 4.04 5.58 9.84
N ASP A 74 3.73 6.70 10.48
CA ASP A 74 2.38 7.13 10.84
C ASP A 74 2.11 8.59 10.45
N GLU A 75 0.83 8.90 10.25
CA GLU A 75 0.34 10.24 9.91
C GLU A 75 0.57 11.26 11.02
N ALA A 76 0.70 10.80 12.27
CA ALA A 76 1.01 11.66 13.41
C ALA A 76 2.50 12.06 13.48
N LEU A 77 3.30 11.66 12.48
CA LEU A 77 4.72 11.97 12.35
C LEU A 77 5.52 11.62 13.62
N SER A 78 5.11 10.54 14.30
CA SER A 78 5.64 10.18 15.61
C SER A 78 6.78 9.17 15.53
N ILE A 79 6.69 8.20 14.61
CA ILE A 79 7.66 7.11 14.48
C ILE A 79 8.47 7.28 13.19
N PRO A 80 9.76 7.66 13.26
CA PRO A 80 10.62 7.74 12.09
C PRO A 80 10.72 6.39 11.38
N LYS A 81 10.59 6.40 10.06
CA LYS A 81 10.68 5.21 9.23
C LYS A 81 12.16 4.83 9.04
N PRO A 82 12.59 3.61 9.42
CA PRO A 82 13.91 3.09 9.09
C PRO A 82 14.00 2.73 7.60
N GLY A 83 15.20 2.43 7.11
CA GLY A 83 15.42 2.08 5.70
C GLY A 83 16.00 3.23 4.86
N GLY A 84 16.65 4.19 5.52
CA GLY A 84 17.43 5.25 4.88
C GLY A 84 18.75 4.75 4.27
N SER A 85 19.33 5.54 3.36
CA SER A 85 20.62 5.21 2.76
C SER A 85 21.81 5.32 3.74
N GLY A 86 21.64 6.00 4.88
CA GLY A 86 22.69 6.21 5.88
C GLY A 86 23.53 7.48 5.69
N GLY A 87 23.07 8.42 4.86
CA GLY A 87 23.69 9.75 4.73
C GLY A 87 23.25 10.58 3.53
N LEU A 88 22.42 10.04 2.64
CA LEU A 88 21.86 10.76 1.49
C LEU A 88 20.32 10.59 1.44
N PRO A 89 19.54 11.66 1.33
CA PRO A 89 18.10 11.54 1.15
C PRO A 89 17.76 10.96 -0.22
N TYR A 90 16.62 10.30 -0.31
CA TYR A 90 16.07 9.81 -1.58
C TYR A 90 15.35 10.93 -2.32
N GLU A 91 15.67 11.10 -3.60
CA GLU A 91 14.97 12.05 -4.46
C GLU A 91 13.68 11.42 -4.98
N ILE A 92 12.54 12.08 -4.76
CA ILE A 92 11.21 11.59 -5.18
C ILE A 92 10.43 12.67 -5.94
N GLU A 93 9.58 12.21 -6.85
CA GLU A 93 8.57 13.01 -7.53
C GLU A 93 7.23 12.81 -6.82
N ASP A 94 6.46 13.90 -6.70
CA ASP A 94 5.11 13.91 -6.10
C ASP A 94 4.06 13.26 -7.04
#